data_AF-A0A653ZPL5-F1
#
_entry.id   AF-A0A653ZPL5-F1
#
_cell.length_a   1.000
_cell.length_b   1.000
_cell.length_c   1.000
_cell.angle_alpha   90.00
_cell.angle_beta   90.00
_cell.angle_gamma   90.00
#
_symmetry.space_group_name_H-M   'P 1'
#
loop_
_entity.id
_entity.type
_entity.pdbx_description
1 polymer ?
#
loop_
_entity_poly.entity_id
_entity_poly.type
_entity_poly.pdbx_seq_one_letter_code
_entity_poly.pdbx_strand_id
1 'polypeptide(L)'
;MIENPGPGGLLPLGMETVPLPQNRRQRRWPYVLTIVVLSVAVLGFGAAYAYSTNSAEQWRATADKTTRSLTSMTAERDALSAKNADLNKQLNDSNSKLNDTKNQLSDTNARIRSLANEKAQIGDNAAFLTEVVAASQNVSSKMSTCIADLKKLQSYLVNFTAYEQASLISFVQGVNSECNAAQADSDSLTRTIQSLR
;
A
#
# COMPACT_ATOMS: atom_id res chain seq x y z
N MET A 1 -35.07 45.36 -80.92
CA MET A 1 -34.01 44.54 -81.55
C MET A 1 -34.53 43.10 -81.54
N ILE A 2 -35.25 42.60 -82.54
CA ILE A 2 -35.14 42.80 -84.00
C ILE A 2 -33.72 42.51 -84.46
N GLU A 3 -33.50 41.34 -85.08
CA GLU A 3 -33.24 41.28 -86.53
C GLU A 3 -33.56 39.88 -87.10
N ASN A 4 -33.92 39.85 -88.39
CA ASN A 4 -34.23 38.67 -89.22
C ASN A 4 -33.84 39.06 -90.65
N PRO A 5 -33.22 38.16 -91.45
CA PRO A 5 -33.81 37.96 -92.78
C PRO A 5 -33.79 36.50 -93.30
N GLY A 6 -34.77 36.17 -94.16
CA GLY A 6 -34.77 35.00 -95.06
C GLY A 6 -33.95 35.25 -96.36
N PRO A 7 -34.21 34.61 -97.52
CA PRO A 7 -35.36 33.77 -97.96
C PRO A 7 -34.94 32.27 -98.14
N GLY A 8 -35.74 31.31 -98.68
CA GLY A 8 -37.11 31.30 -99.19
C GLY A 8 -37.22 30.88 -100.68
N GLY A 9 -37.89 29.74 -101.00
CA GLY A 9 -37.97 29.23 -102.39
C GLY A 9 -38.82 27.95 -102.62
N LEU A 10 -40.02 28.17 -103.20
CA LEU A 10 -40.76 27.34 -104.19
C LEU A 10 -41.14 25.85 -103.94
N LEU A 11 -42.44 25.58 -104.14
CA LEU A 11 -43.05 24.24 -104.36
C LEU A 11 -42.72 23.70 -105.78
N PRO A 12 -42.93 22.39 -106.03
CA PRO A 12 -44.13 22.03 -106.79
C PRO A 12 -44.89 20.78 -106.31
N LEU A 13 -46.12 20.64 -106.82
CA LEU A 13 -47.02 19.49 -106.67
C LEU A 13 -46.50 18.24 -107.41
N GLY A 14 -46.78 17.03 -106.92
CA GLY A 14 -46.42 15.79 -107.64
C GLY A 14 -46.93 14.48 -107.05
N MET A 15 -48.00 13.94 -107.67
CA MET A 15 -48.39 12.52 -107.74
C MET A 15 -48.57 11.68 -106.46
N GLU A 16 -49.85 11.49 -106.14
CA GLU A 16 -50.40 10.29 -105.50
C GLU A 16 -49.90 9.00 -106.19
N THR A 17 -49.47 8.00 -105.43
CA THR A 17 -49.11 6.67 -105.94
C THR A 17 -49.82 5.56 -105.16
N VAL A 18 -50.30 4.56 -105.91
CA VAL A 18 -51.30 3.57 -105.48
C VAL A 18 -50.73 2.54 -104.49
N PRO A 19 -51.45 2.16 -103.42
CA PRO A 19 -51.02 1.09 -102.52
C PRO A 19 -51.15 -0.29 -103.19
N LEU A 20 -50.01 -0.94 -103.47
CA LEU A 20 -49.97 -2.33 -103.91
C LEU A 20 -50.18 -3.31 -102.74
N PRO A 21 -50.99 -4.38 -102.90
CA PRO A 21 -51.25 -5.35 -101.84
C PRO A 21 -50.04 -6.26 -101.61
N GLN A 22 -49.19 -5.93 -100.62
CA GLN A 22 -48.10 -6.81 -100.22
C GLN A 22 -48.61 -8.05 -99.47
N ASN A 23 -48.51 -9.19 -100.15
CA ASN A 23 -48.77 -10.52 -99.64
C ASN A 23 -48.00 -10.80 -98.33
N ARG A 24 -48.72 -10.86 -97.19
CA ARG A 24 -48.18 -11.18 -95.86
C ARG A 24 -47.74 -12.66 -95.77
N ARG A 25 -46.60 -13.00 -96.37
CA ARG A 25 -45.80 -14.14 -95.91
C ARG A 25 -45.31 -13.83 -94.49
N GLN A 26 -45.85 -14.53 -93.49
CA GLN A 26 -45.50 -14.35 -92.08
C GLN A 26 -44.00 -14.60 -91.84
N ARG A 27 -43.20 -13.53 -91.84
CA ARG A 27 -41.79 -13.56 -91.43
C ARG A 27 -41.73 -13.93 -89.95
N ARG A 28 -41.27 -15.14 -89.63
CA ARG A 28 -41.08 -15.62 -88.24
C ARG A 28 -39.84 -15.02 -87.54
N TRP A 29 -39.01 -14.26 -88.27
CA TRP A 29 -37.78 -13.62 -87.78
C TRP A 29 -37.89 -12.75 -86.51
N PRO A 30 -38.91 -11.89 -86.29
CA PRO A 30 -38.96 -11.06 -85.08
C PRO A 30 -39.17 -11.91 -83.81
N TYR A 31 -39.88 -13.04 -83.90
CA TYR A 31 -40.03 -13.97 -82.77
C TYR A 31 -38.71 -14.66 -82.42
N VAL A 32 -37.89 -15.01 -83.42
CA VAL A 32 -36.55 -15.59 -83.16
C VAL A 32 -35.66 -14.58 -82.43
N LEU A 33 -35.67 -13.31 -82.86
CA LEU A 33 -34.90 -12.26 -82.20
C LEU A 33 -35.37 -12.00 -80.75
N THR A 34 -36.69 -11.95 -80.50
CA THR A 34 -37.19 -11.74 -79.12
C THR A 34 -36.85 -12.91 -78.21
N ILE A 35 -36.90 -14.16 -78.70
CA ILE A 35 -36.49 -15.36 -77.96
C ILE A 35 -34.98 -15.32 -77.65
N VAL A 36 -34.13 -14.92 -78.60
CA VAL A 36 -32.68 -14.80 -78.37
C VAL A 36 -32.37 -13.69 -77.36
N VAL A 37 -33.03 -12.53 -77.43
CA VAL A 37 -32.83 -11.45 -76.45
C VAL A 37 -33.30 -11.88 -75.06
N LEU A 38 -34.45 -12.57 -74.96
CA LEU A 38 -34.92 -13.13 -73.68
C LEU A 38 -33.95 -14.17 -73.11
N SER A 39 -33.41 -15.08 -73.93
CA SER A 39 -32.49 -16.10 -73.45
C SER A 39 -31.16 -15.50 -72.97
N VAL A 40 -30.62 -14.51 -73.68
CA VAL A 40 -29.44 -13.75 -73.24
C VAL A 40 -29.72 -12.98 -71.95
N ALA A 41 -30.90 -12.35 -71.83
CA ALA A 41 -31.28 -11.65 -70.60
C ALA A 41 -31.37 -12.60 -69.40
N VAL A 42 -32.05 -13.75 -69.54
CA VAL A 42 -32.16 -14.76 -68.47
C VAL A 42 -30.79 -15.30 -68.06
N LEU A 43 -29.89 -15.58 -69.01
CA LEU A 43 -28.52 -16.02 -68.73
C LEU A 43 -27.70 -14.94 -68.01
N GLY A 44 -27.81 -13.68 -68.45
CA GLY A 44 -27.13 -12.54 -67.83
C GLY A 44 -27.61 -12.28 -66.40
N PHE A 45 -28.92 -12.28 -66.15
CA PHE A 45 -29.49 -12.16 -64.80
C PHE A 45 -29.12 -13.35 -63.90
N GLY A 46 -29.11 -14.58 -64.42
CA GLY A 46 -28.67 -15.76 -63.68
C GLY A 46 -27.20 -15.68 -63.25
N ALA A 47 -26.31 -15.27 -64.17
CA ALA A 47 -24.90 -15.07 -63.87
C ALA A 47 -24.66 -13.93 -62.86
N ALA A 48 -25.36 -12.81 -63.01
CA ALA A 48 -25.27 -11.68 -62.08
C ALA A 48 -25.78 -12.05 -60.67
N TYR A 49 -26.89 -12.79 -60.59
CA TYR A 49 -27.42 -13.31 -59.33
C TYR A 49 -26.41 -14.24 -58.64
N ALA A 50 -25.90 -15.26 -59.34
CA ALA A 50 -24.93 -16.22 -58.81
C ALA A 50 -23.60 -15.57 -58.39
N TYR A 51 -23.13 -14.56 -59.13
CA TYR A 51 -21.98 -13.76 -58.72
C TYR A 51 -22.29 -12.99 -57.43
N SER A 52 -23.44 -12.31 -57.36
CA SER A 52 -23.83 -11.52 -56.18
C SER A 52 -23.97 -12.36 -54.91
N THR A 53 -24.52 -13.58 -55.00
CA THR A 53 -24.67 -14.47 -53.84
C THR A 53 -23.31 -14.97 -53.34
N ASN A 54 -22.43 -15.39 -54.26
CA ASN A 54 -21.06 -15.81 -53.93
C ASN A 54 -20.25 -14.67 -53.29
N SER A 55 -20.35 -13.45 -53.82
CA SER A 55 -19.73 -12.28 -53.18
C SER A 55 -20.31 -12.00 -51.79
N ALA A 56 -21.63 -12.08 -51.63
CA ALA A 56 -22.30 -11.82 -50.34
C ALA A 56 -21.95 -12.87 -49.27
N GLU A 57 -21.72 -14.12 -49.64
CA GLU A 57 -21.23 -15.17 -48.73
C GLU A 57 -19.79 -14.89 -48.26
N GLN A 58 -18.90 -14.49 -49.18
CA GLN A 58 -17.52 -14.12 -48.83
C GLN A 58 -17.46 -12.90 -47.91
N TRP A 59 -18.32 -11.89 -48.13
CA TRP A 59 -18.45 -10.75 -47.23
C TRP A 59 -18.97 -11.16 -45.84
N ARG A 60 -20.00 -12.01 -45.75
CA ARG A 60 -20.49 -12.52 -44.45
C ARG A 60 -19.43 -13.33 -43.71
N ALA A 61 -18.74 -14.25 -44.39
CA ALA A 61 -17.68 -15.05 -43.78
C ALA A 61 -16.50 -14.19 -43.28
N THR A 62 -16.23 -13.06 -43.93
CA THR A 62 -15.20 -12.10 -43.49
C THR A 62 -15.69 -11.26 -42.32
N ALA A 63 -16.93 -10.77 -42.35
CA ALA A 63 -17.56 -10.04 -41.25
C ALA A 63 -17.66 -10.88 -39.98
N ASP A 64 -18.02 -12.16 -40.09
CA ASP A 64 -18.04 -13.11 -38.97
C ASP A 64 -16.65 -13.29 -38.34
N LYS A 65 -15.60 -13.44 -39.16
CA LYS A 65 -14.22 -13.57 -38.67
C LYS A 65 -13.76 -12.31 -37.94
N THR A 66 -14.02 -11.13 -38.51
CA THR A 66 -13.71 -9.84 -37.86
C THR A 66 -14.49 -9.67 -36.57
N THR A 67 -15.78 -9.99 -36.56
CA THR A 67 -16.63 -9.90 -35.36
C THR A 67 -16.09 -10.80 -34.24
N ARG A 68 -15.79 -12.07 -34.55
CA ARG A 68 -15.20 -13.02 -33.57
C ARG A 68 -13.84 -12.53 -33.04
N SER A 69 -12.99 -11.98 -33.90
CA SER A 69 -11.68 -11.41 -33.52
C SER A 69 -11.83 -10.21 -32.59
N LEU A 70 -12.73 -9.27 -32.92
CA LEU A 70 -13.03 -8.13 -32.06
C LEU A 70 -13.63 -8.56 -30.72
N THR A 71 -14.48 -9.59 -30.70
CA THR A 71 -15.02 -10.17 -29.46
C THR A 71 -13.92 -10.82 -28.62
N SER A 72 -12.99 -11.59 -29.20
CA SER A 72 -11.88 -12.20 -28.44
C SER A 72 -10.92 -11.16 -27.90
N MET A 73 -10.51 -10.17 -28.71
CA MET A 73 -9.67 -9.05 -28.25
C MET A 73 -10.36 -8.24 -27.13
N THR A 74 -11.68 -8.05 -27.21
CA THR A 74 -12.45 -7.39 -26.16
C THR A 74 -12.43 -8.20 -24.86
N ALA A 75 -12.66 -9.51 -24.94
CA ALA A 75 -12.61 -10.41 -23.79
C ALA A 75 -11.20 -10.50 -23.17
N GLU A 76 -10.14 -10.53 -23.97
CA GLU A 76 -8.75 -10.45 -23.51
C GLU A 76 -8.46 -9.13 -22.78
N ARG A 77 -8.93 -8.00 -23.33
CA ARG A 77 -8.80 -6.67 -22.72
C ARG A 77 -9.57 -6.56 -21.40
N ASP A 78 -10.77 -7.12 -21.33
CA ASP A 78 -11.56 -7.19 -20.09
C ASP A 78 -10.89 -8.11 -19.04
N ALA A 79 -10.37 -9.27 -19.45
CA ALA A 79 -9.62 -10.17 -18.56
C ALA A 79 -8.33 -9.54 -18.02
N LEU A 80 -7.59 -8.81 -18.87
CA LEU A 80 -6.38 -8.08 -18.45
C LEU A 80 -6.72 -6.89 -17.54
N SER A 81 -7.83 -6.19 -17.80
CA SER A 81 -8.35 -5.13 -16.95
C SER A 81 -8.73 -5.66 -15.55
N ALA A 82 -9.45 -6.78 -15.50
CA ALA A 82 -9.81 -7.45 -14.25
C ALA A 82 -8.55 -7.91 -13.47
N LYS A 83 -7.57 -8.49 -14.17
CA LYS A 83 -6.28 -8.88 -13.57
C LYS A 83 -5.51 -7.68 -13.01
N ASN A 84 -5.48 -6.55 -13.72
CA ASN A 84 -4.85 -5.33 -13.21
C ASN A 84 -5.57 -4.76 -11.99
N ALA A 85 -6.91 -4.80 -11.96
CA ALA A 85 -7.68 -4.38 -10.79
C ALA A 85 -7.41 -5.26 -9.56
N ASP A 86 -7.32 -6.59 -9.75
CA ASP A 86 -6.96 -7.54 -8.72
C ASP A 86 -5.52 -7.34 -8.19
N LEU A 87 -4.54 -7.19 -9.08
CA LEU A 87 -3.15 -6.87 -8.70
C LEU A 87 -3.07 -5.55 -7.92
N ASN A 88 -3.82 -4.53 -8.33
CA ASN A 88 -3.85 -3.24 -7.62
C ASN A 88 -4.48 -3.37 -6.21
N LYS A 89 -5.50 -4.23 -6.06
CA LYS A 89 -6.06 -4.57 -4.74
C LYS A 89 -5.04 -5.32 -3.88
N GLN A 90 -4.38 -6.35 -4.41
CA GLN A 90 -3.32 -7.09 -3.70
C GLN A 90 -2.17 -6.18 -3.25
N LEU A 91 -1.79 -5.20 -4.09
CA LEU A 91 -0.77 -4.20 -3.75
C LEU A 91 -1.22 -3.30 -2.59
N ASN A 92 -2.45 -2.79 -2.62
CA ASN A 92 -3.02 -1.99 -1.53
C ASN A 92 -3.11 -2.79 -0.21
N ASP A 93 -3.61 -4.02 -0.27
CA ASP A 93 -3.71 -4.91 0.90
C ASP A 93 -2.31 -5.22 1.49
N SER A 94 -1.30 -5.41 0.63
CA SER A 94 0.09 -5.63 1.05
C SER A 94 0.72 -4.38 1.66
N ASN A 95 0.44 -3.20 1.10
CA ASN A 95 0.92 -1.92 1.63
C ASN A 95 0.27 -1.57 2.98
N SER A 96 -1.01 -1.92 3.18
CA SER A 96 -1.68 -1.82 4.50
C SER A 96 -0.96 -2.69 5.52
N LYS A 97 -0.77 -3.98 5.22
CA LYS A 97 -0.05 -4.92 6.11
C LYS A 97 1.38 -4.46 6.45
N LEU A 98 2.07 -3.85 5.49
CA LEU A 98 3.41 -3.29 5.72
C LEU A 98 3.37 -2.11 6.70
N ASN A 99 2.41 -1.20 6.56
CA ASN A 99 2.20 -0.09 7.49
C ASN A 99 1.80 -0.59 8.89
N ASP A 100 0.90 -1.57 8.98
CA ASP A 100 0.49 -2.19 10.26
C ASP A 100 1.70 -2.83 10.96
N THR A 101 2.51 -3.60 10.23
CA THR A 101 3.75 -4.21 10.73
C THR A 101 4.75 -3.15 11.20
N LYS A 102 4.90 -2.04 10.46
CA LYS A 102 5.77 -0.92 10.82
C LYS A 102 5.30 -0.21 12.10
N ASN A 103 3.99 -0.04 12.26
CA ASN A 103 3.39 0.53 13.48
C ASN A 103 3.60 -0.40 14.68
N GLN A 104 3.39 -1.71 14.52
CA GLN A 104 3.65 -2.72 15.55
C GLN A 104 5.13 -2.76 15.96
N LEU A 105 6.06 -2.63 15.01
CA LEU A 105 7.50 -2.56 15.30
C LEU A 105 7.84 -1.28 16.07
N SER A 106 7.21 -0.15 15.74
CA SER A 106 7.38 1.12 16.47
C SER A 106 6.89 1.03 17.92
N ASP A 107 5.69 0.49 18.14
CA ASP A 107 5.15 0.23 19.49
C ASP A 107 6.05 -0.73 20.29
N THR A 108 6.44 -1.84 19.67
CA THR A 108 7.32 -2.84 20.31
C THR A 108 8.66 -2.20 20.71
N ASN A 109 9.24 -1.35 19.87
CA ASN A 109 10.49 -0.65 20.17
C ASN A 109 10.30 0.41 21.28
N ALA A 110 9.17 1.12 21.31
CA ALA A 110 8.83 2.02 22.42
C ALA A 110 8.69 1.25 23.75
N ARG A 111 8.03 0.09 23.74
CA ARG A 111 7.90 -0.81 24.89
C ARG A 111 9.25 -1.37 25.33
N ILE A 112 10.11 -1.80 24.41
CA ILE A 112 11.49 -2.23 24.72
C ILE A 112 12.27 -1.10 25.41
N ARG A 113 12.17 0.15 24.93
CA ARG A 113 12.81 1.30 25.58
C ARG A 113 12.23 1.57 26.98
N SER A 114 10.91 1.45 27.15
CA SER A 114 10.27 1.57 28.46
C SER A 114 10.78 0.51 29.45
N LEU A 115 10.80 -0.76 29.03
CA LEU A 115 11.32 -1.87 29.85
C LEU A 115 12.83 -1.72 30.14
N ALA A 116 13.61 -1.18 29.20
CA ALA A 116 15.03 -0.89 29.43
C ALA A 116 15.23 0.22 30.46
N ASN A 117 14.41 1.27 30.42
CA ASN A 117 14.41 2.36 31.40
C ASN A 117 13.96 1.89 32.79
N GLU A 118 12.90 1.09 32.86
CA GLU A 118 12.42 0.45 34.09
C GLU A 118 13.50 -0.49 34.68
N LYS A 119 14.17 -1.29 33.85
CA LYS A 119 15.29 -2.14 34.28
C LYS A 119 16.49 -1.33 34.80
N ALA A 120 16.80 -0.19 34.16
CA ALA A 120 17.84 0.71 34.66
C ALA A 120 17.47 1.26 36.04
N GLN A 121 16.25 1.79 36.19
CA GLN A 121 15.74 2.30 37.47
C GLN A 121 15.71 1.23 38.57
N ILE A 122 15.35 -0.02 38.27
CA ILE A 122 15.42 -1.14 39.21
C ILE A 122 16.87 -1.46 39.58
N GLY A 123 17.80 -1.38 38.62
CA GLY A 123 19.24 -1.55 38.86
C GLY A 123 19.81 -0.48 39.79
N ASP A 124 19.52 0.78 39.54
CA ASP A 124 19.95 1.92 40.36
C ASP A 124 19.37 1.82 41.78
N ASN A 125 18.09 1.46 41.91
CA ASN A 125 17.45 1.22 43.20
C ASN A 125 18.11 0.04 43.97
N ALA A 126 18.52 -1.03 43.28
CA ALA A 126 19.19 -2.17 43.92
C ALA A 126 20.63 -1.82 44.36
N ALA A 127 21.36 -1.03 43.57
CA ALA A 127 22.66 -0.50 43.96
C ALA A 127 22.55 0.42 45.19
N PHE A 128 21.57 1.33 45.18
CA PHE A 128 21.28 2.21 46.31
C PHE A 128 20.90 1.46 47.59
N LEU A 129 20.03 0.45 47.49
CA LEU A 129 19.67 -0.41 48.64
C LEU A 129 20.89 -1.16 49.20
N THR A 130 21.81 -1.60 48.34
CA THR A 130 23.06 -2.24 48.76
C THR A 130 23.96 -1.27 49.55
N GLU A 131 24.10 -0.05 49.06
CA GLU A 131 24.85 1.03 49.74
C GLU A 131 24.23 1.40 51.09
N VAL A 132 22.90 1.58 51.15
CA VAL A 132 22.17 1.85 52.40
C VAL A 132 22.32 0.71 53.41
N VAL A 133 22.28 -0.55 52.96
CA VAL A 133 22.49 -1.72 53.83
C VAL A 133 23.94 -1.77 54.35
N ALA A 134 24.93 -1.46 53.51
CA ALA A 134 26.33 -1.39 53.95
C ALA A 134 26.56 -0.25 54.96
N ALA A 135 26.02 0.94 54.70
CA ALA A 135 26.06 2.07 55.63
C ALA A 135 25.35 1.76 56.96
N SER A 136 24.19 1.08 56.93
CA SER A 136 23.45 0.66 58.13
C SER A 136 24.22 -0.34 58.98
N GLN A 137 24.96 -1.27 58.35
CA GLN A 137 25.86 -2.19 59.06
C GLN A 137 27.04 -1.45 59.70
N ASN A 138 27.62 -0.47 59.01
CA ASN A 138 28.72 0.35 59.53
C ASN A 138 28.29 1.17 60.77
N VAL A 139 27.15 1.88 60.68
CA VAL A 139 26.55 2.61 61.81
C VAL A 139 26.27 1.66 62.98
N SER A 140 25.69 0.48 62.72
CA SER A 140 25.39 -0.52 63.75
C SER A 140 26.66 -1.05 64.43
N SER A 141 27.73 -1.29 63.67
CA SER A 141 29.03 -1.71 64.17
C SER A 141 29.65 -0.65 65.10
N LYS A 142 29.71 0.61 64.64
CA LYS A 142 30.25 1.72 65.45
C LYS A 142 29.42 2.00 66.71
N MET A 143 28.10 1.89 66.63
CA MET A 143 27.22 2.03 67.80
C MET A 143 27.47 0.91 68.82
N SER A 144 27.71 -0.33 68.36
CA SER A 144 28.11 -1.45 69.22
C SER A 144 29.44 -1.19 69.93
N THR A 145 30.44 -0.68 69.23
CA THR A 145 31.75 -0.29 69.81
C THR A 145 31.59 0.82 70.86
N CYS A 146 30.89 1.90 70.52
CA CYS A 146 30.56 2.99 71.45
C CYS A 146 29.88 2.46 72.74
N ILE A 147 28.89 1.57 72.63
CA ILE A 147 28.24 0.94 73.79
C ILE A 147 29.21 0.04 74.58
N ALA A 148 30.08 -0.72 73.91
CA ALA A 148 31.07 -1.56 74.57
C ALA A 148 32.10 -0.74 75.36
N ASP A 149 32.54 0.40 74.83
CA ASP A 149 33.51 1.27 75.49
C ASP A 149 32.89 2.14 76.59
N LEU A 150 31.62 2.55 76.45
CA LEU A 150 30.85 3.12 77.56
C LEU A 150 30.70 2.12 78.72
N LYS A 151 30.53 0.82 78.45
CA LYS A 151 30.55 -0.22 79.50
C LYS A 151 31.93 -0.37 80.16
N LYS A 152 33.03 -0.30 79.38
CA LYS A 152 34.38 -0.26 79.96
C LYS A 152 34.58 0.97 80.84
N LEU A 153 34.11 2.15 80.41
CA LEU A 153 34.15 3.39 81.20
C LEU A 153 33.40 3.24 82.53
N GLN A 154 32.21 2.63 82.49
CA GLN A 154 31.46 2.32 83.72
C GLN A 154 32.24 1.36 84.64
N SER A 155 32.90 0.34 84.09
CA SER A 155 33.75 -0.58 84.86
C SER A 155 34.97 0.12 85.50
N TYR A 156 35.59 1.06 84.79
CA TYR A 156 36.66 1.92 85.32
C TYR A 156 36.18 2.80 86.48
N LEU A 157 35.02 3.42 86.35
CA LEU A 157 34.41 4.25 87.40
C LEU A 157 34.06 3.45 88.66
N VAL A 158 33.71 2.17 88.52
CA VAL A 158 33.46 1.26 89.65
C VAL A 158 34.76 0.79 90.33
N ASN A 159 35.86 0.64 89.59
CA ASN A 159 37.17 0.20 90.11
C ASN A 159 38.21 1.34 90.17
N PHE A 160 37.79 2.51 90.66
CA PHE A 160 38.58 3.74 90.65
C PHE A 160 39.97 3.64 91.34
N THR A 161 40.15 2.75 92.33
CA THR A 161 41.40 2.62 93.09
C THR A 161 42.54 1.90 92.34
N ALA A 162 42.30 1.41 91.11
CA ALA A 162 43.24 0.57 90.37
C ALA A 162 43.89 1.22 89.13
N TYR A 163 43.55 2.47 88.77
CA TYR A 163 43.97 3.08 87.50
C TYR A 163 44.47 4.53 87.63
N GLU A 164 45.46 4.90 86.81
CA GLU A 164 46.03 6.26 86.78
C GLU A 164 45.16 7.27 86.03
N GLN A 165 45.06 8.48 86.58
CA GLN A 165 44.18 9.56 86.14
C GLN A 165 44.41 10.01 84.68
N ALA A 166 45.65 9.95 84.19
CA ALA A 166 45.99 10.35 82.82
C ALA A 166 45.43 9.40 81.75
N SER A 167 45.36 8.09 82.06
CA SER A 167 44.83 7.06 81.15
C SER A 167 43.32 7.17 80.93
N LEU A 168 42.59 7.71 81.90
CA LEU A 168 41.15 7.90 81.83
C LEU A 168 40.76 9.01 80.85
N ILE A 169 41.54 10.10 80.79
CA ILE A 169 41.25 11.25 79.92
C ILE A 169 41.40 10.88 78.44
N SER A 170 42.47 10.17 78.07
CA SER A 170 42.68 9.71 76.70
C SER A 170 41.65 8.66 76.29
N PHE A 171 41.26 7.75 77.20
CA PHE A 171 40.17 6.80 76.94
C PHE A 171 38.83 7.52 76.71
N VAL A 172 38.43 8.46 77.57
CA VAL A 172 37.18 9.24 77.40
C VAL A 172 37.19 10.05 76.09
N GLN A 173 38.33 10.62 75.69
CA GLN A 173 38.47 11.28 74.40
C GLN A 173 38.29 10.30 73.22
N GLY A 174 38.84 9.09 73.33
CA GLY A 174 38.62 8.02 72.35
C GLY A 174 37.15 7.64 72.22
N VAL A 175 36.48 7.32 73.34
CA VAL A 175 35.04 6.97 73.35
C VAL A 175 34.20 8.10 72.77
N ASN A 176 34.44 9.35 73.18
CA ASN A 176 33.71 10.49 72.66
C ASN A 176 33.97 10.70 71.15
N SER A 177 35.19 10.47 70.66
CA SER A 177 35.51 10.53 69.23
C SER A 177 34.75 9.47 68.42
N GLU A 178 34.76 8.21 68.88
CA GLU A 178 34.09 7.10 68.18
C GLU A 178 32.56 7.23 68.21
N CYS A 179 31.98 7.61 69.35
CA CYS A 179 30.54 7.86 69.47
C CYS A 179 30.10 9.05 68.59
N ASN A 180 30.89 10.14 68.51
CA ASN A 180 30.59 11.26 67.61
C ASN A 180 30.73 10.88 66.13
N ALA A 181 31.68 10.00 65.77
CA ALA A 181 31.77 9.46 64.41
C ALA A 181 30.56 8.59 64.06
N ALA A 182 30.08 7.75 64.99
CA ALA A 182 28.86 6.96 64.80
C ALA A 182 27.62 7.84 64.61
N GLN A 183 27.50 8.92 65.39
CA GLN A 183 26.44 9.92 65.28
C GLN A 183 26.47 10.61 63.91
N ALA A 184 27.65 11.08 63.46
CA ALA A 184 27.82 11.75 62.18
C ALA A 184 27.47 10.85 60.98
N ASP A 185 27.83 9.57 61.04
CA ASP A 185 27.47 8.58 60.00
C ASP A 185 25.95 8.34 59.95
N SER A 186 25.29 8.23 61.11
CA SER A 186 23.83 8.10 61.22
C SER A 186 23.10 9.34 60.67
N ASP A 187 23.59 10.53 60.98
CA ASP A 187 23.03 11.80 60.49
C ASP A 187 23.28 11.99 58.98
N SER A 188 24.38 11.46 58.46
CA SER A 188 24.70 11.43 57.03
C SER A 188 23.72 10.50 56.29
N LEU A 189 23.56 9.27 56.76
CA LEU A 189 22.61 8.29 56.21
C LEU A 189 21.17 8.82 56.22
N THR A 190 20.77 9.46 57.32
CA THR A 190 19.44 10.08 57.46
C THR A 190 19.21 11.16 56.41
N ARG A 191 20.19 12.02 56.15
CA ARG A 191 20.11 13.06 55.10
C ARG A 191 20.03 12.48 53.69
N THR A 192 20.82 11.44 53.39
CA THR A 192 20.76 10.73 52.11
C THR A 192 19.36 10.17 51.86
N ILE A 193 18.77 9.50 52.86
CA ILE A 193 17.40 8.94 52.76
C ILE A 193 16.34 10.06 52.62
N GLN A 194 16.51 11.20 53.29
CA GLN A 194 15.60 12.34 53.18
C GLN A 194 15.68 13.06 51.83
N SER A 195 16.84 13.12 51.19
CA SER A 195 17.02 13.78 49.88
C SER A 195 16.37 13.05 48.70
N LEU A 196 15.83 11.85 48.93
CA LEU A 196 15.20 10.99 47.93
C LEU A 196 13.66 10.94 48.05
N ARG A 197 13.08 11.84 48.85
CA ARG A 197 11.65 11.88 49.18
C ARG A 197 10.98 13.18 48.73
#